data_AF-A0A1I5AUW0-F1
#
_entry.id   AF-A0A1I5AUW0-F1
#
_cell.length_a   1.000
_cell.length_b   1.000
_cell.length_c   1.000
_cell.angle_alpha   90.00
_cell.angle_beta   90.00
_cell.angle_gamma   90.00
#
_symmetry.space_group_name_H-M   'P 1'
#
loop_
_entity.id
_entity.type
_entity.pdbx_description
1 polymer ?
#
loop_
_entity_poly.entity_id
_entity_poly.type
_entity_poly.pdbx_seq_one_letter_code
_entity_poly.pdbx_strand_id
1 'polypeptide(L)'
;MPLYIDDEDIFAKFTNTDVIVGLLSIKIIASSVAITPALAQQLIRRYLRPLASTEGRRAFDERQKARWNSIFFLYVELGSLSKDDDNLWQLACAVELVYSHTKKPPRDLEFAPIEVNTFFDLCGYLRLPTQAVRYPMGNRDIDPLCFCTLCWRQPMPGRALCGYHAPSGPERFKDDERSAAARYKSGIRQEKLFENTVNRILTRETIEFHESSFQAQTLFPDRNIALWLVERRPAVWNELGHHQHELTDENAIQILLNTLHNPDALPIKAKALYRVINEHIQSHPALIWPMLVRAEGWYQSRELMEKNWGGKRLGAGRPEQAKTC
;
A
#
# COMPACT_ATOMS: atom_id res chain seq x y z
N MET A 1 7.26 -27.54 0.64
CA MET A 1 6.21 -26.55 0.98
C MET A 1 5.05 -26.83 0.05
N PRO A 2 4.11 -27.68 0.51
CA PRO A 2 2.97 -28.13 -0.27
C PRO A 2 2.06 -26.96 -0.67
N LEU A 3 1.18 -27.22 -1.64
CA LEU A 3 -0.02 -26.42 -1.83
C LEU A 3 -0.92 -26.68 -0.60
N TYR A 4 -1.04 -25.71 0.29
CA TYR A 4 -1.85 -25.82 1.51
C TYR A 4 -3.32 -25.55 1.20
N ILE A 5 -3.93 -26.40 0.39
CA ILE A 5 -5.36 -26.38 0.07
C ILE A 5 -5.93 -27.79 0.12
N ASP A 6 -7.15 -27.94 0.62
CA ASP A 6 -7.84 -29.22 0.66
C ASP A 6 -8.51 -29.51 -0.70
N ASP A 7 -8.64 -30.79 -1.04
CA ASP A 7 -9.22 -31.16 -2.34
C ASP A 7 -10.69 -30.74 -2.43
N GLU A 8 -11.41 -30.78 -1.31
CA GLU A 8 -12.80 -30.31 -1.20
C GLU A 8 -12.95 -28.84 -1.60
N ASP A 9 -12.00 -27.98 -1.21
CA ASP A 9 -12.00 -26.57 -1.60
C ASP A 9 -11.80 -26.39 -3.10
N ILE A 10 -10.97 -27.24 -3.73
CA ILE A 10 -10.78 -27.25 -5.19
C ILE A 10 -12.09 -27.67 -5.87
N PHE A 11 -12.68 -28.78 -5.45
CA PHE A 11 -13.93 -29.27 -6.05
C PHE A 11 -15.11 -28.31 -5.86
N ALA A 12 -15.14 -27.55 -4.77
CA ALA A 12 -16.16 -26.55 -4.52
C ALA A 12 -15.98 -25.27 -5.36
N LYS A 13 -14.74 -24.88 -5.70
CA LYS A 13 -14.42 -23.60 -6.34
C LYS A 13 -14.44 -23.64 -7.87
N PHE A 14 -14.25 -24.80 -8.49
CA PHE A 14 -14.13 -24.94 -9.95
C PHE A 14 -15.22 -25.83 -10.54
N THR A 15 -15.70 -25.50 -11.73
CA THR A 15 -16.69 -26.30 -12.48
C THR A 15 -16.07 -27.00 -13.69
N ASN A 16 -14.92 -26.52 -14.18
CA ASN A 16 -14.18 -27.15 -15.26
C ASN A 16 -13.30 -28.28 -14.72
N THR A 17 -13.65 -29.51 -15.10
CA THR A 17 -12.93 -30.74 -14.75
C THR A 17 -11.46 -30.72 -15.15
N ASP A 18 -11.11 -30.16 -16.31
CA ASP A 18 -9.71 -30.12 -16.76
C ASP A 18 -8.87 -29.19 -15.89
N VAL A 19 -9.46 -28.07 -15.43
CA VAL A 19 -8.81 -27.14 -14.50
C VAL A 19 -8.60 -27.81 -13.14
N ILE A 20 -9.60 -28.56 -12.65
CA ILE A 20 -9.50 -29.35 -11.41
C ILE A 20 -8.35 -30.37 -11.52
N VAL A 21 -8.32 -31.15 -12.61
CA VAL A 21 -7.26 -32.15 -12.85
C VAL A 21 -5.88 -31.48 -12.94
N GLY A 22 -5.80 -30.31 -13.57
CA GLY A 22 -4.59 -29.50 -13.61
C GLY A 22 -4.11 -29.09 -12.21
N LEU A 23 -5.00 -28.60 -11.36
CA LEU A 23 -4.69 -28.20 -9.98
C LEU A 23 -4.28 -29.39 -9.11
N LEU A 24 -4.97 -30.52 -9.20
CA LEU A 24 -4.61 -31.75 -8.49
C LEU A 24 -3.23 -32.24 -8.91
N SER A 25 -2.91 -32.18 -10.21
CA SER A 25 -1.58 -32.52 -10.72
C SER A 25 -0.48 -31.62 -10.15
N ILE A 26 -0.74 -30.31 -10.05
CA ILE A 26 0.16 -29.35 -9.40
C ILE A 26 0.33 -29.70 -7.91
N LYS A 27 -0.77 -29.98 -7.20
CA LYS A 27 -0.76 -30.31 -5.76
C LYS A 27 0.02 -31.59 -5.46
N ILE A 28 -0.13 -32.63 -6.28
CA ILE A 28 0.63 -33.88 -6.15
C ILE A 28 2.13 -33.60 -6.21
N ILE A 29 2.58 -32.80 -7.17
CA ILE A 29 4.01 -32.45 -7.28
C ILE A 29 4.45 -31.53 -6.13
N ALA A 30 3.59 -30.59 -5.74
CA ALA A 30 3.82 -29.68 -4.61
C ALA A 30 4.04 -30.41 -3.28
N SER A 31 3.40 -31.57 -3.09
CA SER A 31 3.40 -32.33 -1.84
C SER A 31 4.80 -32.74 -1.36
N SER A 32 5.76 -32.90 -2.28
CA SER A 32 7.08 -33.47 -2.02
C SER A 32 8.22 -32.45 -2.05
N VAL A 33 7.99 -31.19 -2.45
CA VAL A 33 9.06 -30.21 -2.72
C VAL A 33 8.72 -28.81 -2.17
N ALA A 34 9.72 -28.01 -1.84
CA ALA A 34 9.55 -26.58 -1.58
C ALA A 34 9.21 -25.82 -2.88
N ILE A 35 8.03 -25.19 -2.94
CA ILE A 35 7.65 -24.42 -4.11
C ILE A 35 8.33 -23.06 -4.10
N THR A 36 9.27 -22.89 -5.03
CA THR A 36 9.85 -21.58 -5.41
C THR A 36 8.98 -20.91 -6.48
N PRO A 37 9.11 -19.58 -6.70
CA PRO A 37 8.41 -18.91 -7.79
C PRO A 37 8.66 -19.55 -9.17
N ALA A 38 9.89 -20.03 -9.42
CA ALA A 38 10.25 -20.66 -10.67
C ALA A 38 9.52 -22.00 -10.86
N LEU A 39 9.47 -22.83 -9.81
CA LEU A 39 8.75 -24.10 -9.85
C LEU A 39 7.23 -23.86 -10.00
N ALA A 40 6.66 -22.91 -9.25
CA ALA A 40 5.25 -22.55 -9.39
C ALA A 40 4.90 -22.12 -10.82
N GLN A 41 5.68 -21.19 -11.41
CA GLN A 41 5.46 -20.77 -12.80
C GLN A 41 5.58 -21.93 -13.79
N GLN A 42 6.56 -22.81 -13.60
CA GLN A 42 6.74 -23.99 -14.45
C GLN A 42 5.52 -24.92 -14.37
N LEU A 43 5.02 -25.20 -13.16
CA LEU A 43 3.87 -26.05 -12.93
C LEU A 43 2.59 -25.44 -13.51
N ILE A 44 2.36 -24.15 -13.27
CA ILE A 44 1.24 -23.39 -13.87
C ILE A 44 1.29 -23.48 -15.40
N ARG A 45 2.44 -23.20 -16.01
CA ARG A 45 2.60 -23.28 -17.47
C ARG A 45 2.46 -24.70 -18.01
N ARG A 46 2.84 -25.72 -17.23
CA ARG A 46 2.74 -27.11 -17.68
C ARG A 46 1.30 -27.62 -17.67
N TYR A 47 0.53 -27.28 -16.63
CA TYR A 47 -0.78 -27.90 -16.39
C TYR A 47 -1.96 -26.98 -16.73
N LEU A 48 -1.83 -25.66 -16.64
CA LEU A 48 -2.93 -24.72 -16.86
C LEU A 48 -2.88 -24.07 -18.25
N ARG A 49 -1.69 -23.70 -18.75
CA ARG A 49 -1.54 -23.09 -20.09
C ARG A 49 -2.20 -23.90 -21.23
N PRO A 50 -2.08 -25.25 -21.30
CA PRO A 50 -2.68 -26.00 -22.41
C PRO A 50 -4.20 -25.84 -22.50
N LEU A 51 -4.84 -25.56 -21.36
CA LEU A 51 -6.28 -25.40 -21.21
C LEU A 51 -6.78 -24.01 -21.64
N ALA A 52 -5.87 -23.05 -21.83
CA ALA A 52 -6.21 -21.68 -22.22
C ALA A 52 -6.51 -21.58 -23.72
N SER A 53 -7.41 -20.64 -24.06
CA SER A 53 -7.64 -20.16 -25.43
C SER A 53 -6.38 -19.52 -26.02
N THR A 54 -6.36 -19.25 -27.34
CA THR A 54 -5.20 -18.65 -28.01
C THR A 54 -4.77 -17.32 -27.39
N GLU A 55 -5.74 -16.50 -26.98
CA GLU A 55 -5.49 -15.22 -26.31
C GLU A 55 -4.94 -15.44 -24.91
N GLY A 56 -5.56 -16.34 -24.12
CA GLY A 56 -5.05 -16.70 -22.79
C GLY A 56 -3.63 -17.28 -22.81
N ARG A 57 -3.28 -18.07 -23.83
CA ARG A 57 -1.91 -18.63 -23.99
C ARG A 57 -0.85 -17.55 -24.12
N ARG A 58 -1.17 -16.40 -24.74
CA ARG A 58 -0.22 -15.28 -24.86
C ARG A 58 0.20 -14.73 -23.50
N ALA A 59 -0.74 -14.61 -22.56
CA ALA A 59 -0.45 -14.19 -21.18
C ALA A 59 0.52 -15.16 -20.48
N PHE A 60 0.35 -16.48 -20.67
CA PHE A 60 1.29 -17.47 -20.12
C PHE A 60 2.68 -17.41 -20.76
N ASP A 61 2.75 -17.08 -22.05
CA ASP A 61 3.99 -17.08 -22.86
C ASP A 61 4.84 -15.83 -22.68
N GLU A 62 4.29 -14.78 -22.08
CA GLU A 62 5.05 -13.56 -21.78
C GLU A 62 6.25 -13.88 -20.86
N ARG A 63 7.45 -13.50 -21.30
CA ARG A 63 8.69 -13.79 -20.57
C ARG A 63 8.86 -12.84 -19.39
N GLN A 64 8.34 -13.25 -18.24
CA GLN A 64 8.61 -12.58 -16.97
C GLN A 64 9.67 -13.33 -16.14
N LYS A 65 10.48 -12.59 -15.39
CA LYS A 65 11.44 -13.17 -14.43
C LYS A 65 10.67 -13.88 -13.31
N ALA A 66 11.07 -15.09 -12.94
CA ALA A 66 10.38 -15.87 -11.92
C ALA A 66 10.35 -15.17 -10.55
N ARG A 67 9.16 -14.65 -10.19
CA ARG A 67 8.84 -13.94 -8.94
C ARG A 67 7.39 -14.22 -8.57
N TRP A 68 7.05 -14.15 -7.28
CA TRP A 68 5.66 -14.31 -6.84
C TRP A 68 4.73 -13.27 -7.50
N ASN A 69 5.18 -12.02 -7.59
CA ASN A 69 4.42 -10.95 -8.27
C ASN A 69 4.14 -11.27 -9.74
N SER A 70 5.03 -11.98 -10.43
CA SER A 70 4.78 -12.37 -11.83
C SER A 70 3.69 -13.43 -11.97
N ILE A 71 3.55 -14.32 -10.98
CA ILE A 71 2.41 -15.27 -10.94
C ILE A 71 1.12 -14.50 -10.63
N PHE A 72 1.18 -13.53 -9.72
CA PHE A 72 0.05 -12.66 -9.43
C PHE A 72 -0.41 -11.85 -10.66
N PHE A 73 0.51 -11.22 -11.39
CA PHE A 73 0.15 -10.46 -12.60
C PHE A 73 -0.41 -11.35 -13.70
N LEU A 74 0.05 -12.61 -13.82
CA LEU A 74 -0.57 -13.58 -14.70
C LEU A 74 -2.05 -13.83 -14.33
N TYR A 75 -2.38 -13.95 -13.03
CA TYR A 75 -3.78 -14.02 -12.60
C TYR A 75 -4.57 -12.78 -13.05
N VAL A 76 -4.05 -11.57 -12.82
CA VAL A 76 -4.72 -10.31 -13.19
C VAL A 76 -4.95 -10.21 -14.71
N GLU A 77 -3.95 -10.56 -15.50
CA GLU A 77 -4.02 -10.53 -16.97
C GLU A 77 -5.06 -11.52 -17.49
N LEU A 78 -5.03 -12.78 -17.01
CA LEU A 78 -6.03 -13.79 -17.38
C LEU A 78 -7.44 -13.37 -16.99
N GLY A 79 -7.62 -12.81 -15.79
CA GLY A 79 -8.92 -12.28 -15.35
C GLY A 79 -9.40 -11.07 -16.15
N SER A 80 -8.48 -10.24 -16.64
CA SER A 80 -8.83 -9.10 -17.52
C SER A 80 -9.27 -9.57 -18.91
N LEU A 81 -8.66 -10.64 -19.41
CA LEU A 81 -9.00 -11.25 -20.69
C LEU A 81 -10.26 -12.13 -20.63
N SER A 82 -10.72 -12.53 -19.44
CA SER A 82 -11.81 -13.51 -19.29
C SER A 82 -13.23 -12.93 -19.42
N LYS A 83 -13.39 -11.71 -19.95
CA LYS A 83 -14.66 -10.96 -19.95
C LYS A 83 -15.86 -11.79 -20.45
N ASP A 84 -15.62 -12.64 -21.46
CA ASP A 84 -16.62 -13.55 -22.04
C ASP A 84 -16.08 -15.00 -22.16
N ASP A 85 -15.05 -15.35 -21.39
CA ASP A 85 -14.40 -16.69 -21.39
C ASP A 85 -14.36 -17.26 -19.96
N ASP A 86 -15.42 -17.98 -19.59
CA ASP A 86 -15.58 -18.62 -18.28
C ASP A 86 -14.44 -19.58 -17.95
N ASN A 87 -13.88 -20.25 -18.97
CA ASN A 87 -12.75 -21.14 -18.79
C ASN A 87 -11.48 -20.35 -18.44
N LEU A 88 -11.25 -19.22 -19.10
CA LEU A 88 -10.13 -18.34 -18.78
C LEU A 88 -10.26 -17.72 -17.38
N TRP A 89 -11.48 -17.42 -16.93
CA TRP A 89 -11.74 -16.99 -15.55
C TRP A 89 -11.39 -18.09 -14.54
N GLN A 90 -11.76 -19.35 -14.84
CA GLN A 90 -11.39 -20.49 -14.00
C GLN A 90 -9.87 -20.72 -13.97
N LEU A 91 -9.17 -20.50 -15.10
CA LEU A 91 -7.70 -20.54 -15.12
C LEU A 91 -7.08 -19.41 -14.30
N ALA A 92 -7.65 -18.20 -14.35
CA ALA A 92 -7.23 -17.08 -13.51
C ALA A 92 -7.36 -17.45 -12.02
N CYS A 93 -8.54 -17.95 -11.61
CA CYS A 93 -8.80 -18.43 -10.25
C CYS A 93 -7.84 -19.56 -9.82
N ALA A 94 -7.49 -20.47 -10.74
CA ALA A 94 -6.53 -21.54 -10.46
C ALA A 94 -5.11 -21.01 -10.22
N VAL A 95 -4.67 -20.00 -11.01
CA VAL A 95 -3.38 -19.32 -10.81
C VAL A 95 -3.34 -18.57 -9.48
N GLU A 96 -4.41 -17.85 -9.13
CA GLU A 96 -4.58 -17.17 -7.83
C GLU A 96 -4.43 -18.16 -6.67
N LEU A 97 -5.12 -19.30 -6.76
CA LEU A 97 -5.08 -20.32 -5.73
C LEU A 97 -3.69 -20.94 -5.53
N VAL A 98 -2.93 -21.17 -6.62
CA VAL A 98 -1.52 -21.60 -6.52
C VAL A 98 -0.65 -20.52 -5.89
N TYR A 99 -0.85 -19.25 -6.24
CA TYR A 99 -0.13 -18.14 -5.63
C TYR A 99 -0.39 -18.05 -4.12
N SER A 100 -1.67 -18.04 -3.73
CA SER A 100 -2.13 -17.85 -2.36
C SER A 100 -1.69 -19.01 -1.47
N HIS A 101 -1.83 -20.27 -1.91
CA HIS A 101 -1.66 -21.44 -1.04
C HIS A 101 -0.28 -22.11 -1.08
N THR A 102 0.73 -21.51 -1.70
CA THR A 102 2.11 -22.05 -1.66
C THR A 102 2.88 -21.68 -0.38
N LYS A 103 2.22 -21.06 0.61
CA LYS A 103 2.72 -20.85 1.99
C LYS A 103 1.54 -20.90 2.99
N LYS A 104 1.82 -21.07 4.29
CA LYS A 104 0.81 -21.01 5.37
C LYS A 104 1.25 -19.97 6.42
N PRO A 105 0.41 -18.98 6.80
CA PRO A 105 -0.92 -18.68 6.24
C PRO A 105 -0.83 -18.28 4.75
N PRO A 106 -1.93 -18.40 3.97
CA PRO A 106 -1.93 -18.03 2.55
C PRO A 106 -1.31 -16.66 2.27
N ARG A 107 -0.74 -16.45 1.08
CA ARG A 107 -0.33 -15.10 0.66
C ARG A 107 -1.59 -14.25 0.52
N ASP A 108 -1.64 -13.17 1.28
CA ASP A 108 -2.56 -12.09 0.98
C ASP A 108 -2.15 -11.42 -0.33
N LEU A 109 -3.15 -10.94 -1.06
CA LEU A 109 -2.93 -10.06 -2.20
C LEU A 109 -2.45 -8.71 -1.68
N GLU A 110 -1.14 -8.48 -1.74
CA GLU A 110 -0.56 -7.19 -1.40
C GLU A 110 -0.76 -6.23 -2.58
N PHE A 111 -1.87 -5.51 -2.56
CA PHE A 111 -2.06 -4.35 -3.43
C PHE A 111 -1.24 -3.19 -2.88
N ALA A 112 -0.61 -2.43 -3.78
CA ALA A 112 -0.03 -1.16 -3.37
C ALA A 112 -1.14 -0.28 -2.77
N PRO A 113 -0.82 0.58 -1.78
CA PRO A 113 -1.80 1.51 -1.22
C PRO A 113 -2.49 2.31 -2.31
N ILE A 114 -3.77 2.62 -2.12
CA ILE A 114 -4.61 3.24 -3.16
C ILE A 114 -4.00 4.53 -3.72
N GLU A 115 -3.41 5.37 -2.87
CA GLU A 115 -2.71 6.59 -3.27
C GLU A 115 -1.50 6.33 -4.17
N VAL A 116 -0.84 5.18 -4.04
CA VAL A 116 0.28 4.81 -4.90
C VAL A 116 -0.23 4.45 -6.29
N ASN A 117 -1.34 3.71 -6.38
CA ASN A 117 -1.98 3.40 -7.65
C ASN A 117 -2.49 4.69 -8.33
N THR A 118 -3.24 5.52 -7.59
CA THR A 118 -3.72 6.81 -8.09
C THR A 118 -2.58 7.71 -8.56
N PHE A 119 -1.46 7.74 -7.85
CA PHE A 119 -0.28 8.49 -8.27
C PHE A 119 0.25 8.03 -9.64
N PHE A 120 0.37 6.72 -9.86
CA PHE A 120 0.81 6.18 -11.14
C PHE A 120 -0.21 6.45 -12.25
N ASP A 121 -1.51 6.38 -11.97
CA ASP A 121 -2.56 6.71 -12.93
C ASP A 121 -2.48 8.18 -13.35
N LEU A 122 -2.42 9.10 -12.38
CA LEU A 122 -2.26 10.54 -12.63
C LEU A 122 -1.00 10.83 -13.45
N CYS A 123 0.12 10.20 -13.09
CA CYS A 123 1.35 10.31 -13.86
C CYS A 123 1.21 9.76 -15.28
N GLY A 124 0.46 8.67 -15.47
CA GLY A 124 0.15 8.11 -16.78
C GLY A 124 -0.61 9.09 -17.66
N TYR A 125 -1.68 9.72 -17.13
CA TYR A 125 -2.43 10.76 -17.83
C TYR A 125 -1.56 11.98 -18.19
N LEU A 126 -0.69 12.40 -17.27
CA LEU A 126 0.23 13.53 -17.45
C LEU A 126 1.51 13.17 -18.22
N ARG A 127 1.68 11.91 -18.62
CA ARG A 127 2.87 11.38 -19.30
C ARG A 127 4.19 11.62 -18.53
N LEU A 128 4.12 11.59 -17.20
CA LEU A 128 5.28 11.72 -16.33
C LEU A 128 6.03 10.38 -16.19
N PRO A 129 7.37 10.38 -16.29
CA PRO A 129 8.15 9.15 -16.14
C PRO A 129 8.21 8.71 -14.67
N THR A 130 7.70 7.51 -14.37
CA THR A 130 7.58 7.05 -12.96
C THR A 130 8.20 5.69 -12.67
N GLN A 131 8.20 4.75 -13.61
CA GLN A 131 8.72 3.39 -13.35
C GLN A 131 10.23 3.36 -13.08
N ALA A 132 11.03 4.12 -13.83
CA ALA A 132 12.47 4.23 -13.61
C ALA A 132 12.80 5.06 -12.37
N VAL A 133 11.88 5.94 -11.97
CA VAL A 133 12.04 6.91 -10.88
C VAL A 133 11.61 6.31 -9.54
N ARG A 134 10.93 5.16 -9.49
CA ARG A 134 10.55 4.54 -8.21
C ARG A 134 11.75 4.07 -7.40
N TYR A 135 12.80 3.56 -8.04
CA TYR A 135 13.90 2.91 -7.32
C TYR A 135 15.16 3.77 -7.30
N PRO A 136 15.64 4.21 -6.11
CA PRO A 136 16.86 4.98 -6.01
C PRO A 136 18.06 4.17 -6.51
N MET A 137 18.79 4.70 -7.50
CA MET A 137 20.03 4.12 -8.02
C MET A 137 19.95 2.61 -8.36
N GLY A 138 18.80 2.13 -8.85
CA GLY A 138 18.60 0.72 -9.20
C GLY A 138 18.43 -0.24 -8.00
N ASN A 139 18.37 0.28 -6.77
CA ASN A 139 18.12 -0.51 -5.58
C ASN A 139 16.63 -0.87 -5.47
N ARG A 140 16.25 -2.01 -6.05
CA ARG A 140 14.85 -2.48 -6.09
C ARG A 140 14.25 -2.81 -4.72
N ASP A 141 15.08 -2.92 -3.69
CA ASP A 141 14.65 -3.23 -2.32
C ASP A 141 14.31 -1.97 -1.51
N ILE A 142 14.59 -0.77 -2.05
CA ILE A 142 14.24 0.51 -1.45
C ILE A 142 13.13 1.15 -2.30
N ASP A 143 11.94 1.28 -1.72
CA ASP A 143 10.79 1.85 -2.39
C ASP A 143 10.27 3.08 -1.60
N PRO A 144 10.42 4.31 -2.13
CA PRO A 144 9.96 5.54 -1.47
C PRO A 144 8.44 5.58 -1.31
N LEU A 145 7.70 4.73 -2.04
CA LEU A 145 6.24 4.60 -2.00
C LEU A 145 5.77 3.44 -1.11
N CYS A 146 6.68 2.85 -0.33
CA CYS A 146 6.33 1.88 0.71
C CYS A 146 5.99 2.60 2.02
N PHE A 147 4.83 2.32 2.59
CA PHE A 147 4.35 3.02 3.78
C PHE A 147 4.06 2.05 4.91
N CYS A 148 4.20 2.55 6.14
CA CYS A 148 3.67 1.91 7.32
C CYS A 148 2.16 1.69 7.13
N THR A 149 1.67 0.51 7.52
CA THR A 149 0.22 0.22 7.44
C THR A 149 -0.63 1.25 8.17
N LEU A 150 -0.12 1.81 9.28
CA LEU A 150 -0.83 2.73 10.15
C LEU A 150 -0.55 4.24 9.91
N CYS A 151 0.36 4.64 9.01
CA CYS A 151 0.61 6.06 8.67
C CYS A 151 1.41 6.26 7.36
N TRP A 152 1.90 7.48 7.12
CA TRP A 152 2.68 7.85 5.93
C TRP A 152 4.19 7.54 6.02
N ARG A 153 4.70 7.15 7.19
CA ARG A 153 6.14 6.96 7.40
C ARG A 153 6.61 5.67 6.75
N GLN A 154 7.88 5.63 6.32
CA GLN A 154 8.50 4.42 5.83
C GLN A 154 8.53 3.31 6.89
N PRO A 155 8.20 2.06 6.54
CA PRO A 155 8.31 0.96 7.47
C PRO A 155 9.77 0.64 7.80
N MET A 156 9.98 0.01 8.95
CA MET A 156 11.29 -0.50 9.32
C MET A 156 11.69 -1.67 8.40
N PRO A 157 12.98 -1.84 8.07
CA PRO A 157 13.43 -2.95 7.22
C PRO A 157 12.90 -4.31 7.69
N GLY A 158 12.21 -5.03 6.79
CA GLY A 158 11.61 -6.34 7.07
C GLY A 158 10.35 -6.31 7.95
N ARG A 159 9.73 -5.15 8.17
CA ARG A 159 8.48 -4.99 8.93
C ARG A 159 7.45 -4.20 8.11
N ALA A 160 6.18 -4.28 8.50
CA ALA A 160 5.09 -3.48 7.93
C ALA A 160 4.85 -2.14 8.68
N LEU A 161 5.53 -1.95 9.82
CA LEU A 161 5.35 -0.81 10.72
C LEU A 161 6.60 0.08 10.74
N CYS A 162 6.40 1.40 10.81
CA CYS A 162 7.47 2.37 11.03
C CYS A 162 7.95 2.36 12.50
N GLY A 163 9.07 3.04 12.78
CA GLY A 163 9.61 3.15 14.14
C GLY A 163 8.68 3.84 15.15
N TYR A 164 7.70 4.62 14.71
CA TYR A 164 6.70 5.23 15.62
C TYR A 164 5.63 4.24 16.09
N HIS A 165 5.23 3.30 15.20
CA HIS A 165 4.19 2.31 15.45
C HIS A 165 4.72 0.93 15.83
N ALA A 166 6.04 0.71 15.75
CA ALA A 166 6.64 -0.55 16.16
C ALA A 166 6.42 -0.78 17.67
N PRO A 167 5.84 -1.92 18.08
CA PRO A 167 5.66 -2.25 19.50
C PRO A 167 6.99 -2.50 20.23
N SER A 168 8.05 -2.77 19.47
CA SER A 168 9.41 -2.99 19.95
C SER A 168 10.44 -2.35 18.99
N GLY A 169 10.83 -1.10 19.28
CA GLY A 169 11.93 -0.34 18.67
C GLY A 169 11.55 1.11 18.34
N PRO A 170 12.48 2.09 18.24
CA PRO A 170 13.91 2.16 18.63
C PRO A 170 14.19 3.18 19.77
N GLU A 171 15.44 3.23 20.25
CA GLU A 171 15.96 3.92 21.46
C GLU A 171 15.52 5.38 21.73
N ARG A 172 14.99 6.13 20.75
CA ARG A 172 14.49 7.51 20.98
C ARG A 172 13.18 7.55 21.74
N PHE A 173 12.42 6.47 21.72
CA PHE A 173 11.34 6.27 22.67
C PHE A 173 11.93 5.50 23.85
N LYS A 174 12.72 6.18 24.71
CA LYS A 174 12.87 5.79 26.13
C LYS A 174 11.53 5.95 26.89
N ASP A 175 10.46 5.71 26.17
CA ASP A 175 9.13 5.61 26.68
C ASP A 175 9.00 4.18 27.19
N ASP A 176 8.50 4.06 28.41
CA ASP A 176 7.98 2.82 28.98
C ASP A 176 7.25 2.03 27.87
N GLU A 177 7.41 0.70 27.82
CA GLU A 177 6.79 -0.18 26.82
C GLU A 177 5.30 0.12 26.63
N ARG A 178 4.67 0.64 27.69
CA ARG A 178 3.31 1.18 27.72
C ARG A 178 3.03 2.27 26.67
N SER A 179 3.92 3.24 26.43
CA SER A 179 3.69 4.29 25.42
C SER A 179 3.88 3.77 23.99
N ALA A 180 4.82 2.85 23.75
CA ALA A 180 4.93 2.18 22.44
C ALA A 180 3.65 1.38 22.13
N ALA A 181 3.16 0.62 23.11
CA ALA A 181 1.89 -0.10 22.99
C ALA A 181 0.69 0.85 22.82
N ALA A 182 0.68 2.00 23.50
CA ALA A 182 -0.38 3.01 23.35
C ALA A 182 -0.40 3.61 21.95
N ARG A 183 0.77 3.95 21.37
CA ARG A 183 0.87 4.47 19.99
C ARG A 183 0.43 3.44 18.96
N TYR A 184 0.87 2.19 19.10
CA TYR A 184 0.39 1.10 18.24
C TYR A 184 -1.14 0.95 18.32
N LYS A 185 -1.70 0.86 19.53
CA LYS A 185 -3.16 0.77 19.74
C LYS A 185 -3.90 1.99 19.20
N SER A 186 -3.32 3.18 19.32
CA SER A 186 -3.90 4.41 18.75
C SER A 186 -3.97 4.31 17.22
N GLY A 187 -2.87 3.88 16.59
CA GLY A 187 -2.84 3.67 15.14
C GLY A 187 -3.89 2.66 14.68
N ILE A 188 -4.01 1.50 15.36
CA ILE A 188 -5.03 0.49 15.05
C ILE A 188 -6.46 1.03 15.20
N ARG A 189 -6.72 1.83 16.24
CA ARG A 189 -8.05 2.45 16.43
C ARG A 189 -8.38 3.49 15.35
N GLN A 190 -7.35 4.13 14.81
CA GLN A 190 -7.48 5.18 13.79
C GLN A 190 -7.55 4.62 12.37
N GLU A 191 -7.00 3.43 12.12
CA GLU A 191 -6.79 2.82 10.81
C GLU A 191 -8.00 2.97 9.87
N LYS A 192 -9.18 2.51 10.28
CA LYS A 192 -10.40 2.62 9.46
C LYS A 192 -10.76 4.07 9.10
N LEU A 193 -10.65 4.99 10.05
CA LEU A 193 -10.95 6.40 9.79
C LEU A 193 -9.88 7.05 8.91
N PHE A 194 -8.62 6.67 9.11
CA PHE A 194 -7.50 7.10 8.30
C PHE A 194 -7.68 6.66 6.83
N GLU A 195 -7.94 5.38 6.57
CA GLU A 195 -8.19 4.85 5.23
C GLU A 195 -9.38 5.55 4.55
N ASN A 196 -10.50 5.71 5.27
CA ASN A 196 -11.66 6.44 4.76
C ASN A 196 -11.32 7.90 4.41
N THR A 197 -10.47 8.54 5.20
CA THR A 197 -10.07 9.93 4.95
C THR A 197 -9.17 10.04 3.72
N VAL A 198 -8.20 9.12 3.58
CA VAL A 198 -7.35 9.01 2.39
C VAL A 198 -8.21 8.77 1.14
N ASN A 199 -9.13 7.80 1.19
CA ASN A 199 -10.06 7.53 0.10
C ASN A 199 -10.88 8.77 -0.28
N ARG A 200 -11.40 9.51 0.70
CA ARG A 200 -12.16 10.74 0.44
C ARG A 200 -11.33 11.81 -0.25
N ILE A 201 -10.08 12.01 0.19
CA ILE A 201 -9.15 12.97 -0.43
C ILE A 201 -8.91 12.58 -1.90
N LEU A 202 -8.56 11.31 -2.13
CA LEU A 202 -8.25 10.79 -3.45
C LEU A 202 -9.45 10.84 -4.39
N THR A 203 -10.64 10.44 -3.94
CA THR A 203 -11.86 10.50 -4.74
C THR A 203 -12.16 11.93 -5.19
N ARG A 204 -12.13 12.89 -4.26
CA ARG A 204 -12.34 14.31 -4.59
C ARG A 204 -11.34 14.79 -5.63
N GLU A 205 -10.05 14.55 -5.39
CA GLU A 205 -8.97 15.04 -6.26
C GLU A 205 -8.93 14.36 -7.62
N THR A 206 -9.32 13.09 -7.70
CA THR A 206 -9.42 12.35 -8.95
C THR A 206 -10.61 12.83 -9.78
N ILE A 207 -11.77 13.04 -9.16
CA ILE A 207 -12.96 13.61 -9.84
C ILE A 207 -12.62 15.00 -10.40
N GLU A 208 -12.06 15.88 -9.58
CA GLU A 208 -11.68 17.23 -10.01
C GLU A 208 -10.66 17.21 -11.16
N PHE A 209 -9.69 16.31 -11.10
CA PHE A 209 -8.71 16.11 -12.17
C PHE A 209 -9.38 15.70 -13.49
N HIS A 210 -10.34 14.78 -13.45
CA HIS A 210 -11.07 14.36 -14.65
C HIS A 210 -12.03 15.44 -15.17
N GLU A 211 -12.78 16.11 -14.29
CA GLU A 211 -13.74 17.16 -14.66
C GLU A 211 -13.05 18.41 -15.23
N SER A 212 -11.84 18.72 -14.75
CA SER A 212 -11.00 19.78 -15.31
C SER A 212 -10.32 19.40 -16.64
N SER A 213 -10.68 18.26 -17.25
CA SER A 213 -10.01 17.75 -18.44
C SER A 213 -8.49 17.61 -18.24
N PHE A 214 -8.09 17.06 -17.09
CA PHE A 214 -6.70 16.79 -16.71
C PHE A 214 -5.85 18.05 -16.47
N GLN A 215 -6.47 19.18 -16.16
CA GLN A 215 -5.77 20.46 -15.94
C GLN A 215 -5.56 20.80 -14.46
N ALA A 216 -6.36 20.21 -13.55
CA ALA A 216 -6.20 20.46 -12.12
C ALA A 216 -4.79 20.07 -11.64
N GLN A 217 -4.18 20.92 -10.84
CA GLN A 217 -2.84 20.70 -10.28
C GLN A 217 -2.93 19.76 -9.07
N THR A 218 -3.29 18.50 -9.33
CA THR A 218 -3.51 17.50 -8.29
C THR A 218 -2.20 16.98 -7.69
N LEU A 219 -1.18 16.76 -8.51
CA LEU A 219 0.15 16.32 -8.06
C LEU A 219 0.93 17.46 -7.39
N PHE A 220 2.03 17.10 -6.71
CA PHE A 220 2.90 18.08 -6.06
C PHE A 220 3.46 19.07 -7.11
N PRO A 221 3.29 20.39 -6.91
CA PRO A 221 3.62 21.38 -7.93
C PRO A 221 5.04 21.90 -7.82
N ASP A 222 5.52 22.50 -8.91
CA ASP A 222 6.86 23.08 -9.02
C ASP A 222 6.90 24.53 -8.51
N ARG A 223 5.74 25.18 -8.34
CA ARG A 223 5.57 26.57 -7.95
C ARG A 223 4.32 26.76 -7.12
N ASN A 224 4.26 27.87 -6.36
CA ASN A 224 3.15 28.21 -5.47
C ASN A 224 2.86 27.09 -4.46
N ILE A 225 3.91 26.42 -3.97
CA ILE A 225 3.79 25.21 -3.14
C ILE A 225 3.08 25.52 -1.83
N ALA A 226 3.34 26.68 -1.22
CA ALA A 226 2.65 27.11 -0.01
C ALA A 226 1.13 27.19 -0.22
N LEU A 227 0.68 27.85 -1.29
CA LEU A 227 -0.74 27.97 -1.61
C LEU A 227 -1.36 26.60 -1.87
N TRP A 228 -0.67 25.76 -2.63
CA TRP A 228 -1.09 24.39 -2.90
C TRP A 228 -1.24 23.57 -1.61
N LEU A 229 -0.30 23.68 -0.66
CA LEU A 229 -0.38 23.00 0.63
C LEU A 229 -1.57 23.50 1.45
N VAL A 230 -1.81 24.80 1.50
CA VAL A 230 -2.97 25.38 2.21
C VAL A 230 -4.29 24.84 1.65
N GLU A 231 -4.43 24.77 0.32
CA GLU A 231 -5.66 24.33 -0.33
C GLU A 231 -5.84 22.81 -0.26
N ARG A 232 -4.77 22.06 -0.56
CA ARG A 232 -4.84 20.61 -0.80
C ARG A 232 -4.48 19.77 0.42
N ARG A 233 -3.60 20.27 1.28
CA ARG A 233 -3.03 19.55 2.43
C ARG A 233 -3.07 20.41 3.71
N PRO A 234 -4.24 20.95 4.11
CA PRO A 234 -4.33 21.91 5.21
C PRO A 234 -3.89 21.34 6.57
N ALA A 235 -4.10 20.06 6.85
CA ALA A 235 -3.64 19.46 8.10
C ALA A 235 -2.11 19.32 8.11
N VAL A 236 -1.50 18.93 6.98
CA VAL A 236 -0.04 18.94 6.82
C VAL A 236 0.51 20.36 6.93
N TRP A 237 -0.15 21.35 6.32
CA TRP A 237 0.24 22.74 6.43
C TRP A 237 0.30 23.18 7.89
N ASN A 238 -0.74 22.89 8.68
CA ASN A 238 -0.78 23.20 10.11
C ASN A 238 0.36 22.54 10.90
N GLU A 239 0.73 21.32 10.55
CA GLU A 239 1.82 20.57 11.19
C GLU A 239 3.22 21.13 10.88
N LEU A 240 3.38 21.98 9.86
CA LEU A 240 4.63 22.70 9.63
C LEU A 240 4.92 23.72 10.75
N GLY A 241 3.89 24.21 11.45
CA GLY A 241 4.04 25.16 12.56
C GLY A 241 4.88 26.39 12.17
N HIS A 242 5.97 26.64 12.89
CA HIS A 242 6.83 27.80 12.62
C HIS A 242 7.50 27.77 11.23
N HIS A 243 7.71 26.57 10.66
CA HIS A 243 8.34 26.42 9.33
C HIS A 243 7.47 26.91 8.17
N GLN A 244 6.18 27.22 8.41
CA GLN A 244 5.31 27.84 7.39
C GLN A 244 5.88 29.14 6.85
N HIS A 245 6.49 29.98 7.72
CA HIS A 245 7.04 31.28 7.33
C HIS A 245 8.37 31.16 6.56
N GLU A 246 9.03 30.01 6.66
CA GLU A 246 10.32 29.72 6.03
C GLU A 246 10.15 29.00 4.69
N LEU A 247 8.91 28.57 4.36
CA LEU A 247 8.62 27.77 3.18
C LEU A 247 8.63 28.62 1.92
N THR A 248 9.49 28.23 1.00
CA THR A 248 9.65 28.77 -0.37
C THR A 248 9.54 27.63 -1.36
N ASP A 249 9.32 27.94 -2.64
CA ASP A 249 9.23 26.89 -3.66
C ASP A 249 10.55 26.09 -3.76
N GLU A 250 11.69 26.73 -3.52
CA GLU A 250 13.02 26.12 -3.60
C GLU A 250 13.34 25.18 -2.43
N ASN A 251 12.83 25.45 -1.23
CA ASN A 251 13.16 24.68 -0.02
C ASN A 251 12.00 23.79 0.47
N ALA A 252 10.84 23.83 -0.19
CA ALA A 252 9.63 23.17 0.29
C ALA A 252 9.81 21.66 0.52
N ILE A 253 10.43 20.94 -0.41
CA ILE A 253 10.68 19.49 -0.25
C ILE A 253 11.56 19.22 0.97
N GLN A 254 12.61 20.02 1.19
CA GLN A 254 13.49 19.84 2.33
C GLN A 254 12.77 20.08 3.66
N ILE A 255 11.93 21.12 3.74
CA ILE A 255 11.11 21.41 4.92
C ILE A 255 10.09 20.28 5.15
N LEU A 256 9.36 19.86 4.13
CA LEU A 256 8.38 18.78 4.22
C LEU A 256 9.01 17.47 4.68
N LEU A 257 10.17 17.09 4.14
CA LEU A 257 10.87 15.88 4.56
C LEU A 257 11.43 16.00 5.99
N ASN A 258 11.90 17.17 6.40
CA ASN A 258 12.36 17.42 7.78
C ASN A 258 11.22 17.35 8.80
N THR A 259 10.00 17.74 8.41
CA THR A 259 8.82 17.67 9.28
C THR A 259 8.22 16.26 9.29
N LEU A 260 7.99 15.67 8.11
CA LEU A 260 7.20 14.44 7.97
C LEU A 260 8.05 13.17 7.99
N HIS A 261 9.31 13.24 7.60
CA HIS A 261 10.18 12.08 7.33
C HIS A 261 11.60 12.23 7.90
N ASN A 262 11.69 12.78 9.12
CA ASN A 262 12.95 13.03 9.81
C ASN A 262 13.63 11.73 10.30
N PRO A 263 14.89 11.46 9.93
CA PRO A 263 15.59 10.24 10.30
C PRO A 263 16.34 10.30 11.65
N ASP A 264 16.44 11.46 12.31
CA ASP A 264 17.36 11.64 13.45
C ASP A 264 16.98 10.85 14.70
N ALA A 265 15.73 10.39 14.76
CA ALA A 265 15.21 9.52 15.81
C ALA A 265 15.49 8.03 15.59
N LEU A 266 15.91 7.64 14.39
CA LEU A 266 15.83 6.27 13.94
C LEU A 266 17.15 5.52 14.18
N PRO A 267 17.09 4.19 14.36
CA PRO A 267 18.27 3.37 14.53
C PRO A 267 19.02 3.34 13.21
N ILE A 268 20.33 3.10 13.27
CA ILE A 268 21.29 3.28 12.18
C ILE A 268 20.76 2.73 10.83
N LYS A 269 20.24 1.50 10.81
CA LYS A 269 19.71 0.86 9.59
C LYS A 269 18.52 1.61 8.98
N ALA A 270 17.58 2.07 9.80
CA ALA A 270 16.42 2.83 9.31
C ALA A 270 16.79 4.28 8.97
N LYS A 271 17.72 4.89 9.73
CA LYS A 271 18.27 6.21 9.42
C LYS A 271 18.93 6.24 8.04
N ALA A 272 19.72 5.22 7.70
CA ALA A 272 20.33 5.08 6.37
C ALA A 272 19.26 4.96 5.27
N LEU A 273 18.25 4.11 5.47
CA LEU A 273 17.13 3.96 4.54
C LEU A 273 16.39 5.29 4.28
N TYR A 274 16.02 5.99 5.35
CA TYR A 274 15.32 7.26 5.25
C TYR A 274 16.12 8.33 4.52
N ARG A 275 17.44 8.39 4.72
CA ARG A 275 18.32 9.34 4.02
C ARG A 275 18.33 9.09 2.51
N VAL A 276 18.52 7.84 2.10
CA VAL A 276 18.48 7.46 0.67
C VAL A 276 17.13 7.82 0.05
N ILE A 277 16.03 7.55 0.75
CA ILE A 277 14.69 7.90 0.28
C ILE A 277 14.50 9.42 0.19
N ASN A 278 14.95 10.18 1.18
CA ASN A 278 14.82 11.63 1.21
C ASN A 278 15.64 12.29 0.08
N GLU A 279 16.88 11.86 -0.13
CA GLU A 279 17.73 12.29 -1.25
C GLU A 279 17.06 11.99 -2.59
N HIS A 280 16.45 10.81 -2.71
CA HIS A 280 15.76 10.42 -3.92
C HIS A 280 14.49 11.25 -4.18
N ILE A 281 13.68 11.52 -3.16
CA ILE A 281 12.52 12.41 -3.25
C ILE A 281 12.96 13.85 -3.59
N GLN A 282 14.08 14.33 -3.05
CA GLN A 282 14.63 15.65 -3.42
C GLN A 282 14.98 15.73 -4.91
N SER A 283 15.57 14.66 -5.46
CA SER A 283 15.85 14.60 -6.90
C SER A 283 14.61 14.40 -7.78
N HIS A 284 13.51 13.90 -7.21
CA HIS A 284 12.25 13.64 -7.91
C HIS A 284 11.04 14.06 -7.05
N PRO A 285 10.76 15.38 -6.94
CA PRO A 285 9.79 15.94 -6.00
C PRO A 285 8.39 15.32 -6.06
N ALA A 286 7.93 14.92 -7.26
CA ALA A 286 6.62 14.29 -7.44
C ALA A 286 6.39 13.05 -6.57
N LEU A 287 7.46 12.32 -6.20
CA LEU A 287 7.39 11.14 -5.32
C LEU A 287 6.91 11.46 -3.90
N ILE A 288 6.93 12.72 -3.48
CA ILE A 288 6.42 13.11 -2.15
C ILE A 288 4.88 13.04 -2.08
N TRP A 289 4.20 13.08 -3.23
CA TRP A 289 2.75 13.26 -3.25
C TRP A 289 1.96 12.17 -2.50
N PRO A 290 2.23 10.86 -2.67
CA PRO A 290 1.54 9.83 -1.88
C PRO A 290 1.80 9.96 -0.38
N MET A 291 3.01 10.37 0.02
CA MET A 291 3.34 10.64 1.42
C MET A 291 2.49 11.78 1.98
N LEU A 292 2.30 12.87 1.23
CA LEU A 292 1.48 14.00 1.64
C LEU A 292 0.00 13.63 1.77
N VAL A 293 -0.54 12.82 0.84
CA VAL A 293 -1.92 12.31 0.93
C VAL A 293 -2.12 11.51 2.22
N ARG A 294 -1.20 10.57 2.50
CA ARG A 294 -1.28 9.77 3.74
C ARG A 294 -1.09 10.62 4.99
N ALA A 295 -0.17 11.60 4.96
CA ALA A 295 0.05 12.48 6.09
C ALA A 295 -1.21 13.31 6.39
N GLU A 296 -1.80 13.91 5.36
CA GLU A 296 -3.05 14.66 5.47
C GLU A 296 -4.19 13.81 6.02
N GLY A 297 -4.39 12.61 5.45
CA GLY A 297 -5.42 11.69 5.92
C GLY A 297 -5.21 11.27 7.38
N TRP A 298 -3.97 11.07 7.81
CA TRP A 298 -3.64 10.70 9.17
C TRP A 298 -3.90 11.85 10.16
N TYR A 299 -3.46 13.07 9.84
CA TYR A 299 -3.70 14.22 10.72
C TYR A 299 -5.19 14.57 10.83
N GLN A 300 -5.92 14.61 9.71
CA GLN A 300 -7.37 14.83 9.73
C GLN A 300 -8.11 13.77 10.54
N SER A 301 -7.79 12.48 10.35
CA SER A 301 -8.45 11.41 11.09
C SER A 301 -8.13 11.46 12.59
N ARG A 302 -6.91 11.85 12.96
CA ARG A 302 -6.55 12.07 14.37
C ARG A 302 -7.34 13.21 15.00
N GLU A 303 -7.43 14.36 14.33
CA GLU A 303 -8.23 15.50 14.82
C GLU A 303 -9.70 15.12 14.99
N LEU A 304 -10.26 14.35 14.05
CA LEU A 304 -11.63 13.83 14.14
C LEU A 304 -11.80 12.84 15.30
N MET A 305 -10.82 11.97 15.57
CA MET A 305 -10.86 11.08 16.73
C MET A 305 -10.79 11.85 18.04
N GLU A 306 -9.91 12.84 18.15
CA GLU A 306 -9.75 13.67 19.36
C GLU A 306 -11.03 14.45 19.67
N LYS A 307 -11.72 15.00 18.65
CA LYS A 307 -13.04 15.63 18.80
C LYS A 307 -14.13 14.67 19.29
N ASN A 308 -14.00 13.39 19.00
CA ASN A 308 -14.95 12.33 19.36
C ASN A 308 -14.54 11.52 20.61
N TRP A 309 -13.32 11.74 21.13
CA TRP A 309 -12.85 11.14 22.38
C TRP A 309 -13.46 11.87 23.59
N GLY A 310 -13.94 11.10 24.56
CA GLY A 310 -14.56 11.64 25.79
C GLY A 310 -16.08 11.60 25.83
N GLY A 311 -16.76 10.93 24.89
CA GLY A 311 -18.17 10.61 25.07
C GLY A 311 -19.08 11.84 25.19
N LYS A 312 -19.00 12.78 24.24
CA LYS A 312 -20.16 13.64 23.90
C LYS A 312 -21.25 12.82 23.20
N ARG A 313 -21.55 11.62 23.70
CA ARG A 313 -22.82 10.96 23.44
C ARG A 313 -23.83 11.68 24.32
N LEU A 314 -24.89 12.22 23.72
CA LEU A 314 -26.07 12.64 24.47
C LEU A 314 -26.47 11.47 25.40
N GLY A 315 -26.36 11.66 26.71
CA GLY A 315 -26.71 10.65 27.73
C GLY A 315 -25.55 9.88 28.39
N ALA A 316 -24.28 10.16 28.10
CA ALA A 316 -23.14 9.50 28.76
C ALA A 316 -22.55 10.25 29.98
N GLY A 317 -23.36 11.10 30.63
CA GLY A 317 -23.04 11.68 31.93
C GLY A 317 -23.58 10.81 33.06
N ARG A 318 -22.80 10.61 34.13
CA ARG A 318 -23.33 10.06 35.39
C ARG A 318 -24.43 11.03 35.86
N PRO A 319 -25.66 10.58 36.15
CA PRO A 319 -26.69 11.49 36.65
C PRO A 319 -26.13 12.19 37.90
N GLU A 320 -26.21 13.53 37.91
CA GLU A 320 -25.95 14.28 39.13
C GLU A 320 -26.88 13.71 40.20
N GLN A 321 -26.30 13.06 41.21
CA GLN A 321 -27.07 12.72 42.39
C GLN A 321 -27.58 14.05 42.95
N ALA A 322 -28.89 14.25 42.84
CA ALA A 322 -29.59 15.31 43.53
C ALA A 322 -29.16 15.25 45.00
N LYS A 323 -28.43 16.27 45.45
CA LYS A 323 -28.22 16.51 46.86
C LYS A 323 -29.59 16.82 47.45
N THR A 324 -30.22 15.82 48.05
CA THR A 324 -31.36 16.03 48.94
C THR A 324 -30.82 16.56 50.28
N CYS A 325 -31.41 17.67 50.72
CA CYS A 325 -31.19 18.33 52.02
C CYS A 325 -31.32 17.38 53.21
#